data_AF-X1RJX7-F1
#
_entry.id   AF-X1RJX7-F1
#
_cell.length_a   1.000
_cell.length_b   1.000
_cell.length_c   1.000
_cell.angle_alpha   90.00
_cell.angle_beta   90.00
_cell.angle_gamma   90.00
#
_symmetry.space_group_name_H-M   'P 1'
#
loop_
_entity.id
_entity.type
_entity.pdbx_description
1 polymer ?
#
loop_
_entity_poly.entity_id
_entity_poly.type
_entity_poly.pdbx_seq_one_letter_code
_entity_poly.pdbx_strand_id
1 'polypeptide(L)'
;MDLESSLEEKFKIYRAAVVETSFSYEETKKNIGRTAANCLLDMVYDGDVIGVAWGTTIYEMVNFLPLSIERNNISVVQVTGGLNQVSTDFNAIELARRVAKVFGAKSYQLYAPAVVDSIETKNVLMSESNIKKTIEMFSKINIAIVGVGSVVPEPSTMLYRDGF
;
A
#
# COMPACT_ATOMS: atom_id res chain seq x y z
N MET A 1 22.24 -14.30 -17.09
CA MET A 1 21.16 -14.09 -16.11
C MET A 1 21.06 -12.58 -15.92
N ASP A 2 19.89 -12.01 -16.14
CA ASP A 2 19.67 -10.58 -15.92
C ASP A 2 19.55 -10.25 -14.42
N LEU A 3 19.51 -8.97 -14.08
CA LEU A 3 19.49 -8.52 -12.70
C LEU A 3 18.21 -8.98 -11.97
N GLU A 4 17.07 -9.01 -12.67
CA GLU A 4 15.80 -9.50 -12.13
C GLU A 4 15.90 -10.96 -11.70
N SER A 5 16.32 -11.85 -12.60
CA SER A 5 16.51 -13.28 -12.30
C SER A 5 17.51 -13.49 -11.16
N SER A 6 18.56 -12.67 -11.10
CA SER A 6 19.59 -12.75 -10.04
C SER A 6 19.03 -12.37 -8.66
N LEU A 7 18.11 -11.40 -8.60
CA LEU A 7 17.43 -11.00 -7.37
C LEU A 7 16.42 -12.07 -6.94
N GLU A 8 15.66 -12.62 -7.87
CA GLU A 8 14.69 -13.70 -7.65
C GLU A 8 15.37 -14.92 -7.02
N GLU A 9 16.48 -15.39 -7.60
CA GLU A 9 17.23 -16.53 -7.07
C GLU A 9 17.83 -16.24 -5.70
N LYS A 10 18.48 -15.08 -5.55
CA LYS A 10 19.19 -14.72 -4.31
C LYS A 10 18.25 -14.55 -3.12
N PHE A 11 17.12 -13.87 -3.33
CA PHE A 11 16.17 -13.56 -2.26
C PHE A 11 15.00 -14.54 -2.18
N LYS A 12 14.93 -15.52 -3.10
CA LYS A 12 13.85 -16.52 -3.19
C LYS A 12 12.47 -15.87 -3.27
N ILE A 13 12.38 -14.81 -4.06
CA ILE A 13 11.13 -14.09 -4.32
C ILE A 13 10.54 -14.54 -5.66
N TYR A 14 9.21 -14.46 -5.77
CA TYR A 14 8.50 -14.94 -6.96
C TYR A 14 8.84 -14.12 -8.21
N ARG A 15 8.94 -12.79 -8.05
CA ARG A 15 9.28 -11.85 -9.13
C ARG A 15 10.09 -10.68 -8.62
N ALA A 16 11.00 -10.19 -9.46
CA ALA A 16 11.66 -8.90 -9.32
C ALA A 16 11.41 -8.06 -10.58
N ALA A 17 11.07 -6.78 -10.40
CA ALA A 17 11.02 -5.81 -11.49
C ALA A 17 12.06 -4.73 -11.22
N VAL A 18 12.98 -4.52 -12.17
CA VAL A 18 14.06 -3.53 -12.05
C VAL A 18 13.82 -2.39 -13.03
N VAL A 19 13.84 -1.16 -12.51
CA VAL A 19 13.71 0.05 -13.32
C VAL A 19 15.05 0.76 -13.45
N GLU A 20 15.27 1.40 -14.60
CA GLU A 20 16.39 2.31 -14.76
C GLU A 20 16.22 3.53 -13.85
N THR A 21 17.31 3.91 -13.18
CA THR A 21 17.37 5.15 -12.41
C THR A 21 17.33 6.36 -13.33
N SER A 22 16.61 7.40 -12.93
CA SER A 22 16.56 8.68 -13.65
C SER A 22 17.46 9.73 -13.00
N PHE A 23 17.43 10.96 -13.51
CA PHE A 23 18.30 12.06 -13.06
C PHE A 23 18.00 12.52 -11.62
N SER A 24 16.84 12.13 -11.07
CA SER A 24 16.47 12.41 -9.69
C SER A 24 15.79 11.21 -8.99
N TYR A 25 15.80 11.25 -7.66
CA TYR A 25 15.09 10.28 -6.82
C TYR A 25 13.58 10.28 -7.09
N GLU A 26 12.96 11.44 -7.27
CA GLU A 26 11.52 11.55 -7.53
C GLU A 26 11.13 11.01 -8.92
N GLU A 27 11.95 11.23 -9.94
CA GLU A 27 11.73 10.60 -11.26
C GLU A 27 11.91 9.09 -11.21
N THR A 28 12.93 8.61 -10.49
CA THR A 28 13.13 7.17 -10.28
C THR A 28 11.92 6.55 -9.56
N LYS A 29 11.39 7.22 -8.53
CA LYS A 29 10.19 6.79 -7.80
C LYS A 29 8.95 6.75 -8.70
N LYS A 30 8.82 7.67 -9.65
CA LYS A 30 7.76 7.62 -10.68
C LYS A 30 7.90 6.41 -11.60
N ASN A 31 9.13 6.06 -12.01
CA ASN A 31 9.35 4.85 -12.82
C ASN A 31 9.01 3.57 -12.03
N ILE A 32 9.37 3.52 -10.74
CA ILE A 32 8.95 2.45 -9.82
C ILE A 32 7.42 2.41 -9.75
N GLY A 33 6.77 3.55 -9.53
CA GLY A 33 5.31 3.65 -9.46
C GLY A 33 4.63 3.13 -10.72
N ARG A 34 5.09 3.54 -11.91
CA ARG A 34 4.56 3.07 -13.20
C ARG A 34 4.69 1.57 -13.35
N THR A 35 5.86 1.03 -13.02
CA THR A 35 6.13 -0.42 -13.13
C THR A 35 5.26 -1.20 -12.15
N ALA A 36 5.15 -0.73 -10.91
CA ALA A 36 4.28 -1.33 -9.90
C ALA A 36 2.79 -1.28 -10.28
N ALA A 37 2.35 -0.22 -10.96
CA ALA A 37 0.97 -0.10 -11.44
C ALA A 37 0.65 -1.18 -12.48
N ASN A 38 1.56 -1.41 -13.43
CA ASN A 38 1.44 -2.48 -14.41
C ASN A 38 1.44 -3.86 -13.73
N CYS A 39 2.36 -4.10 -12.79
CA CYS A 39 2.39 -5.35 -12.04
C CYS A 39 1.08 -5.60 -11.29
N LEU A 40 0.48 -4.58 -10.66
CA LEU A 40 -0.80 -4.73 -9.99
C LEU A 40 -1.90 -5.14 -10.98
N LEU A 41 -1.98 -4.48 -12.14
CA LEU A 41 -2.99 -4.77 -13.16
C LEU A 41 -2.88 -6.19 -13.71
N ASP A 42 -1.67 -6.73 -13.83
CA ASP A 42 -1.40 -8.10 -14.28
C ASP A 42 -1.69 -9.15 -13.18
N MET A 43 -1.60 -8.76 -11.91
CA MET A 43 -1.81 -9.64 -10.76
C MET A 43 -3.27 -9.73 -10.31
N VAL A 44 -4.08 -8.69 -10.53
CA VAL A 44 -5.46 -8.62 -10.03
C VAL A 44 -6.42 -9.40 -10.92
N TYR A 45 -7.14 -10.34 -10.32
CA TYR A 45 -8.22 -11.14 -10.89
C TYR A 45 -9.53 -10.97 -10.10
N ASP A 46 -10.63 -11.42 -10.70
CA ASP A 46 -11.95 -11.37 -10.09
C ASP A 46 -11.97 -12.05 -8.70
N GLY A 47 -12.55 -11.36 -7.71
CA GLY A 47 -12.67 -11.83 -6.34
C GLY A 47 -11.48 -11.49 -5.42
N ASP A 48 -10.43 -10.85 -5.92
CA ASP A 48 -9.27 -10.48 -5.11
C ASP A 48 -9.59 -9.45 -4.02
N VAL A 49 -8.87 -9.58 -2.90
CA VAL A 49 -8.90 -8.65 -1.78
C VAL A 49 -7.54 -7.97 -1.68
N ILE A 50 -7.50 -6.70 -2.06
CA ILE A 50 -6.27 -5.91 -2.18
C ILE A 50 -6.06 -5.09 -0.91
N GLY A 51 -4.98 -5.34 -0.18
CA GLY A 51 -4.51 -4.52 0.92
C GLY A 51 -3.67 -3.35 0.44
N VAL A 52 -3.93 -2.13 0.93
CA VAL A 52 -3.21 -0.90 0.53
C VAL A 52 -2.72 -0.14 1.77
N ALA A 53 -1.40 0.08 1.83
CA ALA A 53 -0.77 0.89 2.88
C ALA A 53 -0.65 2.37 2.47
N TRP A 54 -0.06 3.20 3.34
CA TRP A 54 0.32 4.58 3.01
C TRP A 54 1.66 4.66 2.26
N GLY A 55 1.99 5.84 1.73
CA GLY A 55 3.36 6.20 1.35
C GLY A 55 3.50 6.85 -0.03
N THR A 56 4.59 7.58 -0.22
CA THR A 56 4.85 8.32 -1.48
C THR A 56 5.05 7.39 -2.67
N THR A 57 5.69 6.23 -2.51
CA THR A 57 5.88 5.27 -3.61
C THR A 57 4.55 4.64 -4.06
N ILE A 58 3.68 4.31 -3.10
CA ILE A 58 2.32 3.81 -3.42
C ILE A 58 1.52 4.91 -4.10
N TYR A 59 1.62 6.16 -3.64
CA TYR A 59 1.01 7.30 -4.32
C TYR A 59 1.43 7.42 -5.79
N GLU A 60 2.73 7.31 -6.10
CA GLU A 60 3.18 7.33 -7.49
C GLU A 60 2.60 6.16 -8.29
N MET A 61 2.53 4.95 -7.72
CA MET A 61 1.86 3.81 -8.37
C MET A 61 0.39 4.11 -8.68
N VAL A 62 -0.37 4.63 -7.72
CA VAL A 62 -1.79 4.98 -7.91
C VAL A 62 -1.97 6.05 -8.99
N ASN A 63 -1.01 6.97 -9.18
CA ASN A 63 -1.05 7.97 -10.26
C ASN A 63 -0.93 7.37 -11.66
N PHE A 64 -0.35 6.17 -11.80
CA PHE A 64 -0.21 5.48 -13.08
C PHE A 64 -1.31 4.45 -13.35
N LEU A 65 -2.24 4.23 -12.41
CA LEU A 65 -3.39 3.37 -12.67
C LEU A 65 -4.34 4.01 -13.68
N PRO A 66 -5.03 3.21 -14.51
CA PRO A 66 -6.05 3.71 -15.43
C PRO A 66 -7.25 4.30 -14.68
N LEU A 67 -8.11 5.03 -15.37
CA LEU A 67 -9.31 5.60 -14.77
C LEU A 67 -10.27 4.52 -14.24
N SER A 68 -10.37 3.39 -14.95
CA SER A 68 -11.15 2.22 -14.56
C SER A 68 -10.68 0.99 -15.31
N ILE A 69 -10.88 -0.19 -14.72
CA ILE A 69 -10.71 -1.50 -15.36
C ILE A 69 -11.83 -2.45 -14.90
N GLU A 70 -12.29 -3.32 -15.78
CA GLU A 70 -13.32 -4.31 -15.44
C GLU A 70 -12.70 -5.48 -14.66
N ARG A 71 -13.08 -5.58 -13.39
CA ARG A 71 -12.85 -6.73 -12.51
C ARG A 71 -14.06 -6.88 -11.58
N ASN A 72 -14.50 -8.11 -11.37
CA ASN A 72 -15.67 -8.40 -10.56
C ASN A 72 -15.29 -8.76 -9.12
N ASN A 73 -16.15 -8.40 -8.17
CA ASN A 73 -16.02 -8.81 -6.76
C ASN A 73 -14.69 -8.42 -6.08
N ILE A 74 -14.05 -7.35 -6.53
CA ILE A 74 -12.85 -6.81 -5.89
C ILE A 74 -13.22 -6.14 -4.57
N SER A 75 -12.40 -6.35 -3.54
CA SER A 75 -12.41 -5.58 -2.31
C SER A 75 -11.07 -4.91 -2.10
N VAL A 76 -11.08 -3.66 -1.65
CA VAL A 76 -9.84 -2.94 -1.30
C VAL A 76 -9.85 -2.59 0.18
N VAL A 77 -8.77 -2.88 0.89
CA VAL A 77 -8.69 -2.77 2.35
C VAL A 77 -7.50 -1.90 2.73
N GLN A 78 -7.72 -0.87 3.54
CA GLN A 78 -6.64 -0.11 4.17
C GLN A 78 -5.94 -1.02 5.21
N VAL A 79 -4.63 -1.26 5.08
CA VAL A 79 -3.90 -2.20 5.95
C VAL A 79 -3.07 -1.54 7.04
N THR A 80 -2.98 -0.22 7.04
CA THR A 80 -2.28 0.57 8.05
C THR A 80 -3.24 1.56 8.69
N GLY A 81 -3.01 1.97 9.94
CA GLY A 81 -3.84 3.00 10.59
C GLY A 81 -3.77 4.37 9.90
N GLY A 82 -4.36 5.39 10.52
CA GLY A 82 -4.18 6.78 10.12
C GLY A 82 -2.88 7.36 10.68
N LEU A 83 -2.24 8.24 9.90
CA LEU A 83 -1.16 9.14 10.35
C LEU A 83 -1.71 10.57 10.36
N ASN A 84 -1.28 11.40 11.30
CA ASN A 84 -1.90 12.72 11.58
C ASN A 84 -1.23 13.89 10.84
N GLN A 85 0.08 13.83 10.61
CA GLN A 85 0.93 14.87 10.02
C GLN A 85 1.32 14.57 8.57
N VAL A 86 0.88 13.44 8.02
CA VAL A 86 1.16 13.08 6.62
C VAL A 86 0.15 13.76 5.69
N SER A 87 0.64 14.32 4.57
CA SER A 87 -0.22 14.87 3.52
C SER A 87 -1.33 13.89 3.13
N THR A 88 -2.54 14.41 2.94
CA THR A 88 -3.74 13.64 2.54
C THR A 88 -3.47 12.74 1.34
N ASP A 89 -2.63 13.16 0.40
CA ASP A 89 -2.32 12.43 -0.82
C ASP A 89 -1.59 11.09 -0.58
N PHE A 90 -0.82 10.98 0.51
CA PHE A 90 -0.06 9.78 0.84
C PHE A 90 -0.73 8.93 1.91
N ASN A 91 -1.88 9.39 2.43
CA ASN A 91 -2.64 8.71 3.47
C ASN A 91 -3.24 7.41 2.91
N ALA A 92 -3.17 6.34 3.71
CA ALA A 92 -3.68 5.03 3.34
C ALA A 92 -5.19 5.05 3.01
N ILE A 93 -5.97 5.94 3.64
CA ILE A 93 -7.41 6.11 3.35
C ILE A 93 -7.63 6.53 1.89
N GLU A 94 -6.93 7.59 1.46
CA GLU A 94 -7.08 8.15 0.13
C GLU A 94 -6.52 7.20 -0.94
N LEU A 95 -5.37 6.57 -0.68
CA LEU A 95 -4.78 5.60 -1.59
C LEU A 95 -5.68 4.37 -1.77
N ALA A 96 -6.20 3.79 -0.68
CA ALA A 96 -7.16 2.68 -0.77
C ALA A 96 -8.45 3.07 -1.51
N ARG A 97 -8.94 4.30 -1.31
CA ARG A 97 -10.12 4.82 -2.01
C ARG A 97 -9.86 4.97 -3.52
N ARG A 98 -8.69 5.49 -3.90
CA ARG A 98 -8.31 5.66 -5.31
C ARG A 98 -8.13 4.31 -6.00
N VAL A 99 -7.47 3.34 -5.38
CA VAL A 99 -7.37 1.97 -5.90
C VAL A 99 -8.75 1.34 -6.06
N ALA A 100 -9.63 1.48 -5.06
CA ALA A 100 -10.99 0.96 -5.14
C ALA A 100 -11.78 1.56 -6.30
N LYS A 101 -11.61 2.86 -6.58
CA LYS A 101 -12.25 3.54 -7.71
C LYS A 101 -11.85 2.93 -9.06
N VAL A 102 -10.59 2.56 -9.24
CA VAL A 102 -10.08 1.95 -10.48
C VAL A 102 -10.80 0.63 -10.77
N PHE A 103 -11.06 -0.18 -9.73
CA PHE A 103 -11.69 -1.50 -9.87
C PHE A 103 -13.22 -1.49 -9.64
N GLY A 104 -13.85 -0.33 -9.46
CA GLY A 104 -15.27 -0.25 -9.08
C GLY A 104 -15.59 -0.96 -7.74
N ALA A 105 -14.59 -1.08 -6.87
CA ALA A 105 -14.61 -1.91 -5.67
C ALA A 105 -15.11 -1.16 -4.43
N LYS A 106 -15.53 -1.91 -3.40
CA LYS A 106 -15.71 -1.35 -2.07
C LYS A 106 -14.37 -1.14 -1.39
N SER A 107 -14.20 0.02 -0.76
CA SER A 107 -13.04 0.34 0.08
C SER A 107 -13.38 0.16 1.57
N TYR A 108 -12.62 -0.68 2.26
CA TYR A 108 -12.71 -0.94 3.70
C TYR A 108 -11.65 -0.12 4.42
N GLN A 109 -12.10 0.82 5.24
CA GLN A 109 -11.24 1.80 5.90
C GLN A 109 -11.00 1.42 7.35
N LEU A 110 -9.77 1.62 7.83
CA LEU A 110 -9.37 1.39 9.20
C LEU A 110 -9.38 2.74 9.94
N TYR A 111 -10.51 3.05 10.58
CA TYR A 111 -10.68 4.27 11.38
C TYR A 111 -10.02 4.14 12.75
N ALA A 112 -8.72 3.87 12.76
CA ALA A 112 -7.88 3.79 13.94
C ALA A 112 -6.52 4.42 13.64
N PRO A 113 -5.87 5.07 14.63
CA PRO A 113 -4.51 5.57 14.46
C PRO A 113 -3.52 4.42 14.25
N ALA A 114 -2.42 4.72 13.56
CA ALA A 114 -1.30 3.79 13.36
C ALA A 114 -0.66 3.34 14.67
N VAL A 115 -0.49 4.28 15.59
CA VAL A 115 0.16 4.12 16.88
C VAL A 115 -0.72 4.75 17.95
N VAL A 116 -0.76 4.12 19.12
CA VAL A 116 -1.45 4.61 20.31
C VAL A 116 -0.50 4.54 21.50
N ASP A 117 -0.68 5.42 22.47
CA ASP A 117 0.23 5.56 23.61
C ASP A 117 0.15 4.40 24.61
N SER A 118 -0.95 3.64 24.62
CA SER A 118 -1.21 2.62 25.61
C SER A 118 -1.84 1.34 25.03
N ILE A 119 -1.55 0.21 25.69
CA ILE A 119 -2.14 -1.08 25.33
C ILE A 119 -3.65 -1.09 25.61
N GLU A 120 -4.11 -0.34 26.61
CA GLU A 120 -5.50 -0.15 26.96
C GLU A 120 -6.26 0.52 25.81
N THR A 121 -5.73 1.62 25.26
CA THR A 121 -6.32 2.30 24.09
C THR A 121 -6.39 1.36 22.88
N LYS A 122 -5.32 0.61 22.62
CA LYS A 122 -5.31 -0.40 21.55
C LYS A 122 -6.45 -1.40 21.74
N ASN A 123 -6.60 -1.96 22.94
CA ASN A 123 -7.59 -2.99 23.21
C ASN A 123 -9.02 -2.45 23.07
N VAL A 124 -9.29 -1.23 23.54
CA VAL A 124 -10.59 -0.56 23.34
C VAL A 124 -10.89 -0.40 21.86
N LEU A 125 -9.97 0.18 21.08
CA LEU A 125 -10.14 0.36 19.63
C LEU A 125 -10.35 -0.97 18.90
N MET A 126 -9.61 -2.02 19.27
CA MET A 126 -9.75 -3.35 18.66
C MET A 126 -11.07 -4.05 19.02
N SER A 127 -11.73 -3.63 20.11
CA SER A 127 -13.05 -4.13 20.50
C SER A 127 -14.20 -3.43 19.77
N GLU A 128 -13.95 -2.24 19.19
CA GLU A 128 -14.95 -1.50 18.43
C GLU A 128 -15.38 -2.24 17.17
N SER A 129 -16.70 -2.39 17.01
CA SER A 129 -17.28 -3.26 15.98
C SER A 129 -16.88 -2.87 14.55
N ASN A 130 -16.72 -1.59 14.26
CA ASN A 130 -16.32 -1.11 12.93
C ASN A 130 -14.85 -1.38 12.63
N ILE A 131 -13.97 -1.18 13.62
CA ILE A 131 -12.53 -1.49 13.49
C ILE A 131 -12.36 -3.00 13.32
N LYS A 132 -13.02 -3.79 14.16
CA LYS A 132 -12.98 -5.25 14.12
C LYS A 132 -13.38 -5.79 12.74
N LYS A 133 -14.47 -5.29 12.15
CA LYS A 133 -14.91 -5.69 10.80
C LYS A 133 -13.87 -5.42 9.71
N THR A 134 -13.15 -4.29 9.78
CA THR A 134 -12.06 -4.02 8.82
C THR A 134 -10.88 -4.94 9.06
N ILE A 135 -10.48 -5.16 10.33
CA ILE A 135 -9.39 -6.08 10.68
C ILE A 135 -9.70 -7.52 10.26
N GLU A 136 -10.94 -7.99 10.37
CA GLU A 136 -11.36 -9.32 9.91
C GLU A 136 -11.08 -9.53 8.41
N MET A 137 -11.11 -8.46 7.60
CA MET A 137 -10.74 -8.53 6.18
C MET A 137 -9.25 -8.81 5.96
N PHE A 138 -8.37 -8.55 6.93
CA PHE A 138 -6.91 -8.75 6.75
C PHE A 138 -6.59 -10.21 6.46
N SER A 139 -7.34 -11.14 7.06
CA SER A 139 -7.20 -12.58 6.81
C SER A 139 -7.57 -13.02 5.39
N LYS A 140 -8.28 -12.16 4.64
CA LYS A 140 -8.74 -12.42 3.27
C LYS A 140 -7.84 -11.78 2.23
N ILE A 141 -6.92 -10.89 2.63
CA ILE A 141 -6.02 -10.19 1.72
C ILE A 141 -5.11 -11.21 1.04
N ASN A 142 -5.15 -11.23 -0.29
CA ASN A 142 -4.30 -12.08 -1.13
C ASN A 142 -3.34 -11.26 -2.01
N ILE A 143 -3.53 -9.95 -2.10
CA ILE A 143 -2.58 -9.01 -2.71
C ILE A 143 -2.35 -7.86 -1.72
N ALA A 144 -1.10 -7.59 -1.32
CA ALA A 144 -0.77 -6.47 -0.44
C ALA A 144 0.20 -5.51 -1.12
N ILE A 145 -0.16 -4.23 -1.17
CA ILE A 145 0.65 -3.14 -1.71
C ILE A 145 1.25 -2.39 -0.54
N VAL A 146 2.56 -2.56 -0.33
CA VAL A 146 3.30 -1.98 0.77
C VAL A 146 4.57 -1.28 0.28
N GLY A 147 4.91 -0.15 0.92
CA GLY A 147 6.21 0.47 0.78
C GLY A 147 7.13 0.01 1.91
N VAL A 148 8.43 -0.08 1.62
CA VAL A 148 9.45 -0.35 2.64
C VAL A 148 10.16 0.97 2.94
N GLY A 149 9.95 1.52 4.14
CA GLY A 149 10.64 2.70 4.62
C GLY A 149 11.94 2.33 5.34
N SER A 150 12.89 3.27 5.39
CA SER A 150 14.10 3.13 6.20
C SER A 150 14.08 4.06 7.41
N VAL A 151 14.75 3.64 8.48
CA VAL A 151 15.07 4.46 9.66
C VAL A 151 16.56 4.80 9.73
N VAL A 152 17.40 4.22 8.86
CA VAL A 152 18.85 4.43 8.79
C VAL A 152 19.36 4.41 7.35
N PRO A 153 20.42 5.16 6.98
CA PRO A 153 21.13 6.15 7.80
C PRO A 153 20.30 7.42 8.03
N GLU A 154 19.41 7.76 7.09
CA GLU A 154 18.46 8.88 7.19
C GLU A 154 17.02 8.33 7.12
N PRO A 155 16.11 8.71 8.03
CA PRO A 155 14.73 8.24 8.00
C PRO A 155 13.97 8.63 6.73
N SER A 156 13.46 7.63 6.02
CA SER A 156 12.61 7.79 4.83
C SER A 156 11.17 7.29 5.04
N THR A 157 10.88 6.71 6.20
CA THR A 157 9.54 6.22 6.55
C THR A 157 8.56 7.35 6.90
N MET A 158 7.29 7.17 6.53
CA MET A 158 6.22 8.09 6.90
C MET A 158 5.94 8.10 8.40
N LEU A 159 6.24 7.00 9.09
CA LEU A 159 6.02 6.88 10.53
C LEU A 159 6.90 7.86 11.32
N TYR A 160 8.17 7.98 10.93
CA TYR A 160 9.12 8.94 11.52
C TYR A 160 8.74 10.39 11.21
N ARG A 161 8.25 10.65 10.00
CA ARG A 161 7.72 11.97 9.63
C ARG A 161 6.47 12.35 10.42
N ASP A 162 5.72 11.37 10.93
CA ASP A 162 4.55 11.58 11.79
C ASP A 162 4.91 11.77 13.27
N GLY A 163 6.20 11.68 13.61
CA GLY A 163 6.73 11.92 14.95
C GLY A 163 7.01 10.68 15.79
N PHE A 164 7.13 9.50 15.18
CA PHE A 164 7.37 8.21 15.86
C PHE A 164 8.74 7.58 15.57
#